data_AF-A0A2G5VM97-F1
#
_entry.id   AF-A0A2G5VM97-F1
#
_cell.length_a   1.000
_cell.length_b   1.000
_cell.length_c   1.000
_cell.angle_alpha   90.00
_cell.angle_beta   90.00
_cell.angle_gamma   90.00
#
_symmetry.space_group_name_H-M   'P 1'
#
loop_
_entity.id
_entity.type
_entity.pdbx_description
1 polymer ?
#
loop_
_entity_poly.entity_id
_entity_poly.type
_entity_poly.pdbx_seq_one_letter_code
_entity_poly.pdbx_strand_id
1 'polypeptide(L)'
;MYRKFGCFRNNPALFLSKRSKTIAKRIRWNPIDISWESVGEQRICLKLSTDPGIEWIIHYEKKKKFIPIHCPWKYPYFQSTLLGPKALHSLYLKDNGIEDMTQMMEHICEVFRSPICEMHIFEESLIEWIIKFQPIIRRVGIRENVITSVESLDRVLKNLKVTESFG
;
A
#
# COMPACT_ATOMS: atom_id res chain seq x y z
N MET A 1 -3.10 -25.67 7.93
CA MET A 1 -2.63 -24.68 6.92
C MET A 1 -2.28 -23.30 7.52
N TYR A 2 -2.08 -23.17 8.85
CA TYR A 2 -1.91 -21.88 9.55
C TYR A 2 -0.46 -21.50 9.89
N ARG A 3 0.53 -22.37 9.63
CA ARG A 3 1.93 -22.14 10.03
C ARG A 3 2.70 -21.18 9.12
N LYS A 4 2.20 -20.80 7.94
CA LYS A 4 2.92 -19.91 7.00
C LYS A 4 2.79 -18.42 7.30
N PHE A 5 1.77 -18.01 8.09
CA PHE A 5 1.57 -16.60 8.47
C PHE A 5 2.14 -16.25 9.86
N GLY A 6 2.67 -17.21 10.61
CA GLY A 6 3.19 -16.99 11.97
C GLY A 6 4.30 -15.94 12.06
N CYS A 7 5.10 -15.78 11.00
CA CYS A 7 6.14 -14.74 10.95
C CYS A 7 5.60 -13.32 10.73
N PHE A 8 4.35 -13.16 10.27
CA PHE A 8 3.74 -11.85 9.99
C PHE A 8 3.04 -11.25 11.19
N ARG A 9 2.60 -12.08 12.15
CA ARG A 9 1.82 -11.63 13.31
C ARG A 9 2.59 -10.69 14.26
N ASN A 10 3.93 -10.72 14.26
CA ASN A 10 4.69 -10.16 15.38
C ASN A 10 5.67 -9.04 15.02
N ASN A 11 6.01 -8.81 13.74
CA ASN A 11 6.92 -7.72 13.40
C ASN A 11 6.89 -7.31 11.91
N PRO A 12 6.24 -6.19 11.55
CA PRO A 12 6.30 -5.65 10.18
C PRO A 12 7.70 -5.16 9.77
N ALA A 13 8.63 -4.94 10.71
CA ALA A 13 10.02 -4.64 10.37
C ALA A 13 10.75 -5.84 9.72
N LEU A 14 10.14 -7.04 9.71
CA LEU A 14 10.70 -8.16 8.96
C LEU A 14 10.74 -7.88 7.46
N PHE A 15 9.89 -7.05 6.87
CA PHE A 15 9.87 -6.87 5.41
C PHE A 15 11.20 -6.29 4.85
N LEU A 16 11.90 -5.46 5.62
CA LEU A 16 13.02 -4.67 5.13
C LEU A 16 14.38 -5.40 5.08
N SER A 17 14.48 -6.65 5.55
CA SER A 17 15.76 -7.37 5.55
C SER A 17 16.00 -8.20 4.28
N LYS A 18 17.26 -8.28 3.82
CA LYS A 18 17.69 -9.17 2.71
C LYS A 18 17.25 -10.63 2.95
N ARG A 19 17.26 -11.07 4.21
CA ARG A 19 16.85 -12.41 4.62
C ARG A 19 15.36 -12.65 4.39
N SER A 20 14.53 -11.67 4.70
CA SER A 20 13.09 -11.75 4.53
C SER A 20 12.67 -11.73 3.07
N LYS A 21 13.32 -10.90 2.23
CA LYS A 21 13.14 -10.96 0.76
C LYS A 21 13.41 -12.36 0.22
N THR A 22 14.50 -12.98 0.67
CA THR A 22 14.88 -14.33 0.23
C THR A 22 13.86 -15.39 0.67
N ILE A 23 13.34 -15.30 1.90
CA ILE A 23 12.32 -16.21 2.41
C ILE A 23 10.99 -16.01 1.67
N ALA A 24 10.56 -14.76 1.50
CA ALA A 24 9.35 -14.41 0.76
C ALA A 24 9.36 -14.97 -0.66
N LYS A 25 10.48 -14.85 -1.39
CA LYS A 25 10.63 -15.39 -2.74
C LYS A 25 10.49 -16.92 -2.82
N ARG A 26 10.69 -17.65 -1.71
CA ARG A 26 10.54 -19.11 -1.65
C ARG A 26 9.11 -19.55 -1.32
N ILE A 27 8.25 -18.63 -0.88
CA ILE A 27 6.86 -18.93 -0.56
C ILE A 27 6.01 -18.65 -1.80
N ARG A 28 5.21 -19.64 -2.23
CA ARG A 28 4.13 -19.40 -3.19
C ARG A 28 3.03 -18.64 -2.46
N TRP A 29 2.99 -17.33 -2.69
CA TRP A 29 1.91 -16.46 -2.23
C TRP A 29 0.71 -16.62 -3.17
N ASN A 30 -0.48 -16.64 -2.59
CA ASN A 30 -1.69 -16.42 -3.39
C ASN A 30 -1.70 -14.93 -3.80
N PRO A 31 -2.24 -14.60 -4.98
CA PRO A 31 -2.42 -13.21 -5.38
C PRO A 31 -3.17 -12.44 -4.29
N ILE A 32 -2.60 -11.30 -3.92
CA ILE A 32 -3.14 -10.38 -2.92
C ILE A 32 -3.57 -9.12 -3.66
N ASP A 33 -4.75 -8.60 -3.34
CA ASP A 33 -5.17 -7.30 -3.82
C ASP A 33 -4.39 -6.23 -3.03
N ILE A 34 -3.55 -5.48 -3.75
CA ILE A 34 -2.72 -4.40 -3.22
C ILE A 34 -3.32 -3.07 -3.70
N SER A 35 -3.70 -2.20 -2.77
CA SER A 35 -4.23 -0.87 -3.09
C SER A 35 -3.49 0.25 -2.37
N TRP A 36 -3.38 1.40 -3.05
CA TRP A 36 -2.98 2.67 -2.45
C TRP A 36 -4.19 3.59 -2.33
N GLU A 37 -4.54 3.94 -1.10
CA GLU A 37 -5.65 4.84 -0.80
C GLU A 37 -5.15 6.15 -0.18
N SER A 38 -5.78 7.27 -0.53
CA SER A 38 -5.41 8.62 -0.07
C SER A 38 -6.62 9.45 0.40
N VAL A 39 -7.73 8.78 0.74
CA VAL A 39 -8.93 9.46 1.25
C VAL A 39 -8.72 9.80 2.73
N GLY A 40 -8.19 10.99 2.99
CA GLY A 40 -7.95 11.54 4.34
C GLY A 40 -6.56 11.21 4.88
N GLU A 41 -6.18 9.94 4.91
CA GLU A 41 -4.85 9.47 5.33
C GLU A 41 -4.24 8.57 4.24
N GLN A 42 -2.91 8.63 4.10
CA GLN A 42 -2.18 7.82 3.13
C GLN A 42 -2.02 6.40 3.68
N ARG A 43 -2.51 5.41 2.94
CA ARG A 43 -2.42 4.02 3.35
C ARG A 43 -2.21 3.05 2.19
N ILE A 44 -1.54 1.95 2.49
CA ILE A 44 -1.42 0.78 1.62
C ILE A 44 -2.24 -0.34 2.22
N CYS A 45 -3.20 -0.88 1.48
CA CYS A 45 -4.05 -1.98 1.93
C CYS A 45 -3.67 -3.27 1.19
N LEU A 46 -3.67 -4.39 1.92
CA LEU A 46 -3.41 -5.73 1.41
C LEU A 46 -4.58 -6.63 1.79
N LYS A 47 -5.27 -7.18 0.79
CA LYS A 47 -6.42 -8.07 0.98
C LYS A 47 -6.16 -9.43 0.36
N LEU A 48 -6.36 -10.47 1.15
CA LEU A 48 -6.23 -11.85 0.68
C LEU A 48 -7.50 -12.22 -0.08
N SER A 49 -7.34 -12.60 -1.35
CA SER A 49 -8.45 -13.10 -2.18
C SER A 49 -9.15 -14.33 -1.58
N THR A 50 -8.40 -15.15 -0.85
CA THR A 50 -8.91 -16.37 -0.20
C THR A 50 -9.57 -16.14 1.16
N ASP A 51 -9.32 -15.00 1.79
CA ASP A 51 -9.86 -14.67 3.11
C ASP A 51 -10.12 -13.16 3.19
N PRO A 52 -11.26 -12.69 2.64
CA PRO A 52 -11.62 -11.28 2.68
C PRO A 52 -11.92 -10.80 4.11
N GLY A 53 -11.98 -11.70 5.10
CA GLY A 53 -12.10 -11.34 6.50
C GLY A 53 -10.80 -10.78 7.09
N ILE A 54 -9.65 -10.96 6.43
CA ILE A 54 -8.35 -10.49 6.89
C ILE A 54 -7.86 -9.34 6.01
N GLU A 55 -7.66 -8.19 6.64
CA GLU A 55 -7.14 -6.99 5.99
C GLU A 55 -5.89 -6.49 6.70
N TRP A 56 -4.84 -6.20 5.93
CA TRP A 56 -3.64 -5.55 6.44
C TRP A 56 -3.57 -4.14 5.88
N ILE A 57 -3.32 -3.17 6.75
CA ILE A 57 -3.23 -1.76 6.38
C ILE A 57 -1.90 -1.21 6.91
N ILE A 58 -1.16 -0.54 6.04
CA ILE A 58 -0.01 0.27 6.41
C ILE A 58 -0.46 1.73 6.38
N HIS A 59 -0.54 2.35 7.54
CA HIS A 59 -0.88 3.75 7.72
C HIS A 59 0.40 4.59 7.73
N TYR A 60 0.39 5.68 6.95
CA TYR A 60 1.42 6.71 7.01
C TYR A 60 0.85 7.95 7.70
N GLU A 61 1.26 8.15 8.94
CA GLU A 61 0.78 9.26 9.75
C GLU A 61 1.69 10.48 9.59
N LYS A 62 1.10 11.57 9.09
CA LYS A 62 1.67 12.91 9.23
C LYS A 62 1.71 13.26 10.71
N LYS A 63 2.82 13.82 11.19
CA LYS A 63 2.91 14.33 12.56
C LYS A 63 1.71 15.24 12.84
N LYS A 64 0.74 14.78 13.63
CA LYS A 64 -0.28 15.67 14.18
C LYS A 64 0.45 16.69 15.06
N LYS A 65 0.13 17.97 14.92
CA LYS A 65 0.65 19.04 15.80
C LYS A 65 0.35 18.76 17.28
N PHE A 66 -0.65 17.93 17.55
CA PHE A 66 -0.98 17.38 18.85
C PHE A 66 -0.70 15.89 18.84
N ILE A 67 0.44 15.48 19.39
CA ILE A 67 0.60 14.13 19.92
C ILE A 67 -0.16 14.16 21.26
N PRO A 68 -1.25 13.39 21.44
CA PRO A 68 -1.88 13.27 22.74
C PRO A 68 -0.80 12.87 23.75
N ILE A 69 -0.74 13.57 24.88
CA ILE A 69 0.24 13.42 25.95
C ILE A 69 0.36 11.95 26.44
N HIS A 70 -0.61 11.10 26.09
CA HIS A 70 -0.69 9.68 26.44
C HIS A 70 -0.55 8.69 25.25
N CYS A 71 0.02 9.09 24.11
CA CYS A 71 0.46 8.14 23.07
C CYS A 71 1.98 7.91 23.14
N PRO A 72 2.48 6.89 23.87
CA PRO A 72 3.91 6.66 24.07
C PRO A 72 4.63 6.04 22.85
N TRP A 73 3.93 5.78 21.75
CA TRP A 73 4.45 4.92 20.69
C TRP A 73 5.24 5.74 19.67
N LYS A 74 6.57 5.61 19.71
CA LYS A 74 7.46 6.00 18.62
C LYS A 74 7.22 5.05 17.44
N TYR A 75 7.08 5.59 16.23
CA TYR A 75 7.02 4.78 15.01
C TYR A 75 8.27 3.90 14.86
N PRO A 76 8.16 2.70 14.25
CA PRO A 76 6.93 2.05 13.79
C PRO A 76 6.16 1.39 14.95
N TYR A 77 4.83 1.28 14.83
CA TYR A 77 4.04 0.46 15.75
C TYR A 77 2.99 -0.40 15.04
N PHE A 78 2.59 -1.50 15.69
CA PHE A 78 1.63 -2.46 15.16
C PHE A 78 0.41 -2.55 16.09
N GLN A 79 -0.77 -2.56 15.49
CA GLN A 79 -2.03 -2.75 16.17
C GLN A 79 -2.85 -3.80 15.43
N SER A 80 -3.54 -4.66 16.19
CA SER A 80 -4.48 -5.60 15.61
C SER A 80 -5.82 -5.49 16.32
N THR A 81 -6.88 -5.39 15.53
CA THR A 81 -8.25 -5.29 16.02
C THR A 81 -9.06 -6.45 15.44
N LEU A 82 -9.75 -7.19 16.31
CA LEU A 82 -10.70 -8.22 15.92
C LEU A 82 -12.11 -7.61 15.89
N LEU A 83 -12.77 -7.68 14.74
CA LEU A 83 -14.11 -7.18 14.50
C LEU A 83 -15.01 -8.34 14.08
N GLY A 84 -15.44 -9.13 15.06
CA GLY A 84 -16.22 -10.36 14.82
C GLY A 84 -15.40 -11.37 14.00
N PRO A 85 -15.88 -11.82 12.82
CA PRO A 85 -15.13 -12.74 11.96
C PRO A 85 -13.98 -12.05 11.20
N LYS A 86 -13.85 -10.73 11.29
CA LYS A 86 -12.82 -9.97 10.58
C LYS A 86 -11.64 -9.67 11.49
N ALA A 87 -10.44 -9.70 10.91
CA ALA A 87 -9.21 -9.26 11.56
C ALA A 87 -8.60 -8.11 10.76
N LEU A 88 -8.40 -6.98 11.43
CA LEU A 88 -7.70 -5.83 10.88
C LEU A 88 -6.32 -5.75 11.53
N HIS A 89 -5.28 -5.72 10.69
CA HIS A 89 -3.90 -5.59 11.10
C HIS A 89 -3.33 -4.28 10.57
N SER A 90 -3.04 -3.34 11.47
CA SER A 90 -2.55 -2.02 11.14
C SER A 90 -1.08 -1.87 11.54
N LEU A 91 -0.24 -1.49 10.58
CA LEU A 91 1.11 -1.00 10.80
C LEU A 91 1.11 0.52 10.63
N TYR A 92 1.57 1.23 11.65
CA TYR A 92 1.69 2.68 11.62
C TYR A 92 3.15 3.08 11.43
N LEU A 93 3.39 3.85 10.37
CA LEU A 93 4.68 4.40 10.02
C LEU A 93 4.63 5.93 10.06
N LYS A 94 5.79 6.53 10.29
CA LYS A 94 5.96 7.97 10.14
C LYS A 94 5.87 8.31 8.65
N ASP A 95 5.05 9.29 8.31
CA ASP A 95 5.08 9.87 6.97
C ASP A 95 6.37 10.67 6.77
N ASN A 96 7.25 10.17 5.91
CA ASN A 96 8.49 10.82 5.50
C ASN A 96 8.41 11.35 4.05
N GLY A 97 7.23 11.28 3.42
CA GLY A 97 7.02 11.67 2.03
C GLY A 97 6.73 10.49 1.11
N ILE A 98 6.46 10.82 -0.15
CA ILE A 98 6.01 9.88 -1.18
C ILE A 98 7.06 8.83 -1.51
N GLU A 99 8.35 9.17 -1.47
CA GLU A 99 9.45 8.25 -1.81
C GLU A 99 9.45 7.00 -0.92
N ASP A 100 9.25 7.16 0.39
CA ASP A 100 9.15 6.03 1.31
C ASP A 100 7.93 5.13 1.00
N MET A 101 6.83 5.74 0.53
CA MET A 101 5.62 5.00 0.19
C MET A 101 5.76 4.25 -1.14
N THR A 102 6.33 4.89 -2.17
CA THR A 102 6.58 4.22 -3.44
C THR A 102 7.56 3.07 -3.24
N GLN A 103 8.66 3.27 -2.51
CA GLN A 103 9.61 2.19 -2.18
C GLN A 103 8.94 1.04 -1.40
N MET A 104 8.06 1.34 -0.44
CA MET A 104 7.31 0.32 0.27
C MET A 104 6.37 -0.45 -0.67
N MET A 105 5.67 0.26 -1.57
CA MET A 105 4.77 -0.36 -2.53
C MET A 105 5.50 -1.29 -3.48
N GLU A 106 6.62 -0.84 -4.06
CA GLU A 106 7.49 -1.66 -4.91
C GLU A 106 7.95 -2.92 -4.17
N HIS A 107 8.33 -2.76 -2.89
CA HIS A 107 8.78 -3.85 -2.07
C HIS A 107 7.67 -4.88 -1.78
N ILE A 108 6.46 -4.43 -1.46
CA ILE A 108 5.29 -5.30 -1.26
C ILE A 108 4.99 -6.07 -2.54
N CYS A 109 5.00 -5.41 -3.69
CA CYS A 109 4.80 -6.05 -4.99
C CYS A 109 5.88 -7.11 -5.26
N GLU A 110 7.15 -6.83 -4.95
CA GLU A 110 8.26 -7.79 -5.08
C GLU A 110 8.04 -9.03 -4.19
N VAL A 111 7.60 -8.82 -2.95
CA VAL A 111 7.43 -9.87 -1.93
C VAL A 111 6.24 -10.76 -2.24
N PHE A 112 5.09 -10.18 -2.56
CA PHE A 112 3.85 -10.92 -2.80
C PHE A 112 3.66 -11.31 -4.27
N ARG A 113 4.53 -10.84 -5.16
CA ARG A 113 4.44 -11.07 -6.62
C ARG A 113 3.05 -10.75 -7.17
N SER A 114 2.43 -9.71 -6.62
CA SER A 114 1.10 -9.26 -7.00
C SER A 114 1.22 -7.82 -7.50
N PRO A 115 0.54 -7.46 -8.61
CA PRO A 115 0.50 -6.09 -9.08
C PRO A 115 -0.40 -5.23 -8.18
N ILE A 116 -0.21 -3.92 -8.25
CA ILE A 116 -1.14 -2.95 -7.68
C ILE A 116 -2.46 -3.08 -8.45
N CYS A 117 -3.56 -3.31 -7.75
CA CYS A 117 -4.89 -3.37 -8.36
C CYS A 117 -5.56 -2.00 -8.36
N GLU A 118 -5.29 -1.15 -7.38
CA GLU A 118 -5.96 0.14 -7.24
C GLU A 118 -5.01 1.20 -6.71
N MET A 119 -5.07 2.40 -7.29
CA MET A 119 -4.23 3.52 -6.88
C MET A 119 -4.98 4.85 -6.92
N HIS A 120 -4.93 5.58 -5.81
CA HIS A 120 -5.38 6.97 -5.70
C HIS A 120 -4.19 7.91 -5.86
N ILE A 121 -4.15 8.63 -6.97
CA ILE A 121 -3.09 9.57 -7.34
C ILE A 121 -3.46 10.95 -6.80
N PHE A 122 -2.61 11.48 -5.91
CA PHE A 122 -2.80 12.78 -5.26
C PHE A 122 -1.65 13.78 -5.54
N GLU A 123 -0.67 13.40 -6.35
CA GLU A 123 0.44 14.24 -6.79
C GLU A 123 0.91 13.80 -8.19
N GLU A 124 1.41 14.72 -9.02
CA GLU A 124 1.85 14.42 -10.39
C GLU A 124 3.06 13.47 -10.41
N SER A 125 3.94 13.55 -9.40
CA SER A 125 5.09 12.64 -9.25
C SER A 125 4.68 11.15 -9.19
N LEU A 126 3.48 10.86 -8.67
CA LEU A 126 2.93 9.51 -8.63
C LEU A 126 2.47 8.99 -10.00
N ILE A 127 2.08 9.88 -10.92
CA ILE A 127 1.71 9.54 -12.29
C ILE A 127 2.95 8.99 -13.01
N GLU A 128 4.06 9.73 -12.97
CA GLU A 128 5.30 9.32 -13.62
C GLU A 128 5.85 8.03 -13.00
N TRP A 129 5.75 7.90 -11.68
CA TRP A 129 6.15 6.69 -10.99
C TRP A 129 5.30 5.48 -11.41
N ILE A 130 3.96 5.56 -11.40
CA ILE A 130 3.11 4.40 -11.71
C ILE A 130 3.21 3.98 -13.17
N ILE A 131 3.33 4.93 -14.11
CA ILE A 131 3.57 4.64 -15.53
C ILE A 131 4.86 3.83 -15.71
N LYS A 132 5.93 4.22 -15.00
CA LYS A 132 7.22 3.53 -15.08
C LYS A 132 7.20 2.17 -14.37
N PHE A 133 6.58 2.09 -13.20
CA PHE A 133 6.59 0.90 -12.36
C PHE A 133 5.62 -0.17 -12.86
N GLN A 134 4.40 0.22 -13.19
CA GLN A 134 3.32 -0.68 -13.59
C GLN A 134 2.34 0.02 -14.55
N PRO A 135 2.64 0.06 -15.87
CA PRO A 135 1.83 0.80 -16.85
C PRO A 135 0.44 0.18 -17.10
N ILE A 136 0.12 -0.96 -16.51
CA ILE A 136 -1.21 -1.60 -16.58
C ILE A 136 -1.75 -1.76 -15.17
N ILE A 137 -2.92 -1.16 -14.90
CA ILE A 137 -3.54 -1.18 -13.57
C ILE A 137 -5.05 -1.33 -13.70
N ARG A 138 -5.70 -1.96 -12.71
CA ARG A 138 -7.14 -2.22 -12.79
C ARG A 138 -7.96 -0.96 -12.54
N ARG A 139 -7.67 -0.26 -11.43
CA ARG A 139 -8.41 0.93 -11.02
C ARG A 139 -7.47 2.08 -10.68
N VAL A 140 -7.78 3.27 -11.20
CA VAL A 140 -7.05 4.50 -10.90
C VAL A 140 -8.04 5.60 -10.60
N GLY A 141 -7.81 6.31 -9.51
CA GLY A 141 -8.48 7.56 -9.21
C GLY A 141 -7.46 8.69 -9.17
N ILE A 142 -7.71 9.81 -9.85
CA ILE A 142 -6.84 10.98 -9.85
C ILE A 142 -7.55 12.13 -9.16
N ARG A 143 -6.92 12.73 -8.16
CA ARG A 143 -7.48 13.90 -7.48
C ARG A 143 -7.62 15.07 -8.46
N GLU A 144 -8.73 15.79 -8.35
CA GLU A 144 -9.15 16.88 -9.25
C GLU A 144 -8.05 17.93 -9.51
N ASN A 145 -7.19 18.21 -8.52
CA ASN A 145 -6.14 19.22 -8.63
C ASN A 145 -4.76 18.67 -9.04
N VAL A 146 -4.65 17.39 -9.40
CA VAL A 146 -3.37 16.78 -9.82
C VAL A 146 -3.13 17.00 -11.31
N ILE A 147 -4.15 16.77 -12.14
CA ILE A 147 -4.08 17.01 -13.57
C ILE A 147 -4.68 18.38 -13.83
N THR A 148 -3.81 19.37 -14.02
CA THR A 148 -4.20 20.77 -14.25
C THR A 148 -4.29 21.13 -15.74
N SER A 149 -3.87 20.23 -16.63
CA SER A 149 -3.85 20.46 -18.08
C SER A 149 -4.36 19.28 -18.89
N VAL A 150 -4.89 19.57 -20.08
CA VAL A 150 -5.31 18.55 -21.06
C VAL A 150 -4.11 17.74 -21.55
N GLU A 151 -2.94 18.35 -21.67
CA GLU A 151 -1.70 17.67 -22.08
C GLU A 151 -1.27 16.61 -21.06
N SER A 152 -1.34 16.93 -19.76
CA SER A 152 -1.05 15.98 -18.69
C SER A 152 -2.05 14.80 -18.71
N LEU A 153 -3.34 15.07 -18.96
CA LEU A 153 -4.35 14.02 -19.09
C LEU A 153 -4.06 13.09 -20.28
N ASP A 154 -3.80 13.66 -21.46
CA ASP A 154 -3.46 12.91 -22.68
C ASP A 154 -2.20 12.06 -22.47
N ARG A 155 -1.18 12.60 -21.79
CA ARG A 155 0.01 11.85 -21.38
C ARG A 155 -0.34 10.64 -20.52
N VAL A 156 -1.21 10.79 -19.51
CA VAL A 156 -1.64 9.67 -18.66
C VAL A 156 -2.37 8.61 -19.48
N LEU A 157 -3.36 9.02 -20.28
CA LEU A 157 -4.20 8.08 -21.05
C LEU A 157 -3.39 7.28 -22.09
N LYS A 158 -2.34 7.88 -22.67
CA LYS A 158 -1.46 7.21 -23.63
C LYS A 158 -0.51 6.21 -22.98
N ASN A 159 -0.05 6.47 -21.75
CA ASN A 159 1.02 5.70 -21.12
C ASN A 159 0.55 4.78 -19.99
N LEU A 160 -0.65 5.00 -19.44
CA LEU A 160 -1.24 4.20 -18.37
C LEU A 160 -2.50 3.49 -18.87
N LYS A 161 -2.40 2.18 -19.06
CA LYS A 161 -3.53 1.34 -19.48
C LYS A 161 -4.35 0.93 -18.26
N VAL A 162 -5.58 1.43 -18.18
CA VAL A 162 -6.53 1.08 -17.13
C VAL A 162 -7.55 0.06 -17.63
N THR A 163 -7.82 -1.00 -16.86
CA THR A 163 -8.64 -2.13 -17.34
C THR A 163 -10.06 -2.19 -16.77
N GLU A 164 -10.34 -1.54 -15.63
CA GLU A 164 -11.67 -1.57 -15.01
C GLU A 164 -12.25 -0.16 -14.85
N SER A 165 -11.61 0.72 -14.08
CA SER A 165 -12.16 2.05 -13.80
C SER A 165 -11.09 3.13 -13.73
N PHE A 166 -11.34 4.24 -14.41
CA PHE A 166 -10.56 5.48 -14.33
C PHE A 166 -11.49 6.60 -13.85
N GLY A 167 -11.10 7.32 -12.81
CA GLY A 167 -11.89 8.41 -12.23
C GLY A 167 -11.03 9.49 -11.61
#